data_AF-A0AAD7TFX9-F1
#
_entry.id   AF-A0AAD7TFX9-F1
#
_cell.length_a   1.000
_cell.length_b   1.000
_cell.length_c   1.000
_cell.angle_alpha   90.00
_cell.angle_beta   90.00
_cell.angle_gamma   90.00
#
_symmetry.space_group_name_H-M   'P 1'
#
loop_
_entity.id
_entity.type
_entity.pdbx_description
1 polymer ?
#
loop_
_entity_poly.entity_id
_entity_poly.type
_entity_poly.pdbx_seq_one_letter_code
_entity_poly.pdbx_strand_id
1 'polypeptide(L)'
;MGNSPCNPSPDTVNELFSIAQSRGIVPDAGLDGTLGTFLSLNSSVALSHQYADIQRSLSPERLTSYNHDLATTFGDGAQIAFGGVGIVALALSLLLEVLAHHTLSDPIQRIFGADHSSDIGTLVSEYLKQVPKVANEPQKMAEVTERYDRALAHELIDFYEVMTVDRRMSSASIKQWLNGAAFHLHLRIHQVRMGAYKKGYAESLGISYKAGFPVLIKTYTEYLQRHVRERPPGPLPGLLIIEPFRNMTHQVHHRPCESDAIANRIASKVLEAQGIQRSMDFFEETEKHMDSLISQQGNFSLQANVSKSM
;
A
#
# COMPACT_ATOMS: atom_id res chain seq x y z
N MET A 1 34.31 34.39 -22.21
CA MET A 1 34.00 32.98 -22.50
C MET A 1 32.74 32.65 -21.75
N GLY A 2 31.66 32.34 -22.46
CA GLY A 2 30.32 32.28 -21.87
C GLY A 2 30.18 31.15 -20.84
N ASN A 3 29.56 31.46 -19.70
CA ASN A 3 28.99 30.47 -18.80
C ASN A 3 27.87 29.75 -19.56
N SER A 4 28.20 28.75 -20.39
CA SER A 4 27.20 27.82 -20.89
C SER A 4 26.65 27.08 -19.67
N PRO A 5 25.34 27.18 -19.38
CA PRO A 5 24.76 26.50 -18.24
C PRO A 5 24.96 25.00 -18.41
N CYS A 6 25.56 24.35 -17.41
CA CYS A 6 25.85 22.92 -17.43
C CYS A 6 24.58 22.13 -17.07
N ASN A 7 23.67 22.06 -18.04
CA ASN A 7 22.37 21.39 -17.90
C ASN A 7 22.37 20.08 -18.69
N PRO A 8 21.98 18.95 -18.08
CA PRO A 8 21.88 17.68 -18.78
C PRO A 8 20.77 17.69 -19.82
N SER A 9 20.94 16.87 -20.86
CA SER A 9 19.86 16.57 -21.80
C SER A 9 18.73 15.79 -21.09
N PRO A 10 17.46 15.97 -21.49
CA PRO A 10 16.37 15.13 -20.99
C PRO A 10 16.62 13.63 -21.23
N ASP A 11 17.25 13.28 -22.35
CA ASP A 11 17.52 11.89 -22.74
C ASP A 11 18.48 11.21 -21.77
N THR A 12 19.55 11.89 -21.36
CA THR A 12 20.50 11.40 -20.34
C THR A 12 19.78 11.04 -19.04
N VAL A 13 18.89 11.91 -18.57
CA VAL A 13 18.13 11.69 -17.33
C VAL A 13 17.14 10.54 -17.49
N ASN A 14 16.44 10.48 -18.63
CA ASN A 14 15.46 9.43 -18.93
C ASN A 14 16.13 8.06 -19.03
N GLU A 15 17.30 7.97 -19.68
CA GLU A 15 18.08 6.74 -19.82
C GLU A 15 18.53 6.23 -18.44
N LEU A 16 19.15 7.09 -17.63
CA LEU A 16 19.55 6.73 -16.26
C LEU A 16 18.37 6.24 -15.42
N PHE A 17 17.23 6.94 -15.48
CA PHE A 17 16.04 6.55 -14.74
C PHE A 17 15.45 5.22 -15.24
N SER A 18 15.43 4.98 -16.55
CA SER A 18 14.97 3.72 -17.14
C SER A 18 15.84 2.54 -16.72
N ILE A 19 17.17 2.72 -16.73
CA ILE A 19 18.11 1.70 -16.22
C ILE A 19 17.83 1.44 -14.73
N ALA A 20 17.66 2.50 -13.93
CA ALA A 20 17.36 2.38 -12.50
C ALA A 20 16.07 1.59 -12.25
N GLN A 21 15.02 1.86 -13.04
CA GLN A 21 13.75 1.16 -12.96
C GLN A 21 13.91 -0.32 -13.36
N SER A 22 14.60 -0.61 -14.47
CA SER A 22 14.83 -1.98 -14.94
C SER A 22 15.63 -2.84 -13.96
N ARG A 23 16.46 -2.21 -13.12
CA ARG A 23 17.26 -2.86 -12.07
C ARG A 23 16.55 -2.92 -10.71
N GLY A 24 15.31 -2.44 -10.62
CA GLY A 24 14.53 -2.45 -9.39
C GLY A 24 15.08 -1.58 -8.26
N ILE A 25 15.94 -0.60 -8.59
CA ILE A 25 16.50 0.30 -7.56
C ILE A 25 15.63 1.54 -7.33
N VAL A 26 14.72 1.88 -8.27
CA VAL A 26 13.70 2.90 -8.04
C VAL A 26 12.79 2.41 -6.91
N PRO A 27 12.70 3.16 -5.80
CA PRO A 27 11.93 2.71 -4.66
C PRO A 27 10.43 2.79 -4.93
N ASP A 28 9.67 2.13 -4.06
CA ASP A 28 8.22 2.23 -3.97
C ASP A 28 7.84 2.76 -2.57
N ALA A 29 7.24 3.94 -2.57
CA ALA A 29 6.76 4.73 -1.43
C ALA A 29 5.25 5.01 -1.55
N GLY A 30 4.59 4.49 -2.58
CA GLY A 30 3.21 4.80 -2.92
C GLY A 30 2.18 4.02 -2.11
N LEU A 31 0.92 4.43 -2.25
CA LEU A 31 -0.23 3.65 -1.79
C LEU A 31 -0.36 2.37 -2.63
N ASP A 32 -0.44 1.22 -1.96
CA ASP A 32 -0.60 -0.07 -2.63
C ASP A 32 -1.96 -0.16 -3.33
N GLY A 33 -1.94 -0.69 -4.56
CA GLY A 33 -3.15 -0.84 -5.38
C GLY A 33 -4.23 -1.72 -4.73
N THR A 34 -3.84 -2.67 -3.90
CA THR A 34 -4.77 -3.54 -3.15
C THR A 34 -5.56 -2.72 -2.14
N LEU A 35 -4.90 -1.83 -1.40
CA LEU A 35 -5.59 -0.92 -0.48
C LEU A 35 -6.51 0.04 -1.24
N GLY A 36 -6.01 0.68 -2.30
CA GLY A 36 -6.82 1.59 -3.13
C GLY A 36 -8.08 0.91 -3.71
N THR A 37 -7.99 -0.38 -4.04
CA THR A 37 -9.10 -1.16 -4.58
C THR A 37 -10.11 -1.54 -3.49
N PHE A 38 -9.67 -2.21 -2.43
CA PHE A 38 -10.56 -2.82 -1.44
C PHE A 38 -11.01 -1.88 -0.32
N LEU A 39 -10.36 -0.73 -0.15
CA LEU A 39 -10.84 0.31 0.76
C LEU A 39 -11.84 1.26 0.08
N SER A 40 -12.04 1.16 -1.23
CA SER A 40 -12.99 1.99 -1.98
C SER A 40 -14.46 1.52 -1.89
N LEU A 41 -15.36 2.36 -2.41
CA LEU A 41 -16.78 2.02 -2.64
C LEU A 41 -16.97 0.84 -3.62
N ASN A 42 -15.97 0.50 -4.43
CA ASN A 42 -16.04 -0.59 -5.41
C ASN A 42 -15.54 -1.93 -4.86
N SER A 43 -15.24 -2.00 -3.56
CA SER A 43 -14.68 -3.20 -2.90
C SER A 43 -15.50 -4.47 -3.13
N SER A 44 -16.83 -4.39 -3.15
CA SER A 44 -17.70 -5.55 -3.36
C SER A 44 -17.59 -6.14 -4.77
N VAL A 45 -17.54 -5.26 -5.77
CA VAL A 45 -17.38 -5.61 -7.19
C VAL A 45 -15.99 -6.20 -7.40
N ALA A 46 -14.95 -5.53 -6.88
CA ALA A 46 -13.57 -6.01 -6.98
C ALA A 46 -13.39 -7.40 -6.37
N LEU A 47 -13.94 -7.65 -5.18
CA LEU A 47 -13.86 -8.96 -4.51
C LEU A 47 -14.58 -10.04 -5.31
N SER A 48 -15.76 -9.72 -5.85
CA SER A 48 -16.53 -10.67 -6.67
C SER A 48 -15.79 -11.05 -7.95
N HIS A 49 -15.16 -10.08 -8.62
CA HIS A 49 -14.33 -10.33 -9.79
C HIS A 49 -13.11 -11.19 -9.45
N GLN A 50 -12.35 -10.81 -8.42
CA GLN A 50 -11.17 -11.55 -7.98
C GLN A 50 -11.51 -13.00 -7.63
N TYR A 51 -12.58 -13.23 -6.86
CA TYR A 51 -13.02 -14.58 -6.51
C TYR A 51 -13.38 -15.41 -7.75
N ALA A 52 -14.13 -14.84 -8.69
CA ALA A 52 -14.49 -15.53 -9.93
C ALA A 52 -13.27 -15.80 -10.83
N ASP A 53 -12.30 -14.87 -10.89
CA ASP A 53 -11.05 -15.04 -11.64
C ASP A 53 -10.20 -16.16 -11.04
N ILE A 54 -10.06 -16.20 -9.70
CA ILE A 54 -9.38 -17.28 -8.98
C ILE A 54 -10.03 -18.61 -9.35
N GLN A 55 -11.35 -18.75 -9.18
CA GLN A 55 -12.06 -20.01 -9.47
C GLN A 55 -11.87 -20.47 -10.93
N ARG A 56 -11.87 -19.54 -11.89
CA ARG A 56 -11.67 -19.85 -13.31
C ARG A 56 -10.24 -20.25 -13.66
N SER A 57 -9.26 -19.80 -12.87
CA SER A 57 -7.83 -20.06 -13.13
C SER A 57 -7.33 -21.39 -12.55
N LEU A 58 -8.03 -21.96 -11.56
CA LEU A 58 -7.64 -23.20 -10.90
C LEU A 58 -8.03 -24.44 -11.72
N SER A 59 -7.19 -25.48 -11.68
CA SER A 59 -7.57 -26.80 -12.18
C SER A 59 -8.67 -27.41 -11.31
N PRO A 60 -9.42 -28.41 -11.80
CA PRO A 60 -10.48 -29.05 -11.03
C PRO A 60 -10.02 -29.54 -9.64
N GLU A 61 -8.85 -30.17 -9.55
CA GLU A 61 -8.30 -30.70 -8.29
C GLU A 61 -7.96 -29.58 -7.30
N ARG A 62 -7.31 -28.50 -7.80
CA ARG A 62 -6.97 -27.34 -6.98
C ARG A 62 -8.22 -26.58 -6.54
N LEU A 63 -9.23 -26.49 -7.40
CA LEU A 63 -10.51 -25.88 -7.06
C LEU A 63 -11.23 -26.65 -5.95
N THR A 64 -11.17 -27.99 -5.95
CA THR A 64 -11.71 -28.81 -4.85
C THR A 64 -10.97 -28.54 -3.53
N SER A 65 -9.63 -28.52 -3.54
CA SER A 65 -8.84 -28.21 -2.34
C SER A 65 -9.13 -26.80 -1.83
N TYR A 66 -9.16 -25.82 -2.73
CA TYR A 66 -9.48 -24.44 -2.42
C TYR A 66 -10.86 -24.28 -1.79
N ASN A 67 -11.88 -24.92 -2.35
CA ASN A 67 -13.24 -24.90 -1.79
C ASN A 67 -13.30 -25.58 -0.42
N HIS A 68 -12.53 -26.66 -0.21
CA HIS A 68 -12.43 -27.31 1.09
C HIS A 68 -11.78 -26.42 2.15
N ASP A 69 -10.71 -25.70 1.80
CA ASP A 69 -10.04 -24.75 2.71
C ASP A 69 -10.96 -23.58 3.08
N LEU A 70 -11.75 -23.09 2.11
CA LEU A 70 -12.78 -22.08 2.35
C LEU A 70 -13.88 -22.58 3.28
N ALA A 71 -14.41 -23.78 3.04
CA ALA A 71 -15.40 -24.42 3.90
C ALA A 71 -14.88 -24.64 5.32
N THR A 72 -13.61 -25.00 5.47
CA THR A 72 -12.97 -25.17 6.79
C THR A 72 -12.81 -23.83 7.51
N THR A 73 -12.56 -22.74 6.77
CA THR A 73 -12.36 -21.41 7.36
C THR A 73 -13.66 -20.73 7.75
N PHE A 74 -14.70 -20.84 6.91
CA PHE A 74 -15.94 -20.06 7.05
C PHE A 74 -17.19 -20.90 7.31
N GLY A 75 -17.14 -22.21 7.08
CA GLY A 75 -18.32 -23.07 6.96
C GLY A 75 -18.82 -23.18 5.52
N ASP A 76 -19.51 -24.27 5.21
CA ASP A 76 -20.11 -24.49 3.89
C ASP A 76 -21.16 -23.42 3.56
N GLY A 77 -21.04 -22.79 2.37
CA GLY A 77 -21.99 -21.79 1.89
C GLY A 77 -22.05 -20.51 2.72
N ALA A 78 -20.97 -20.20 3.45
CA ALA A 78 -20.94 -19.09 4.38
C ALA A 78 -21.25 -17.73 3.72
N GLN A 79 -22.14 -16.99 4.38
CA GLN A 79 -22.33 -15.57 4.16
C GLN A 79 -21.54 -14.79 5.21
N ILE A 80 -20.67 -13.90 4.75
CA ILE A 80 -19.76 -13.12 5.59
C ILE A 80 -20.32 -11.71 5.72
N ALA A 81 -20.64 -11.31 6.96
CA ALA A 81 -21.15 -9.99 7.28
C ALA A 81 -20.15 -8.91 6.88
N PHE A 82 -20.63 -7.88 6.17
CA PHE A 82 -19.78 -6.84 5.56
C PHE A 82 -18.68 -7.38 4.62
N GLY A 83 -18.74 -8.64 4.19
CA GLY A 83 -17.68 -9.30 3.42
C GLY A 83 -17.26 -8.56 2.16
N GLY A 84 -18.17 -7.83 1.52
CA GLY A 84 -17.89 -7.04 0.32
C GLY A 84 -17.48 -5.59 0.61
N VAL A 85 -17.16 -5.22 1.85
CA VAL A 85 -17.00 -3.83 2.26
C VAL A 85 -15.66 -3.58 2.96
N GLY A 86 -14.85 -2.67 2.40
CA GLY A 86 -13.69 -2.08 3.08
C GLY A 86 -12.70 -3.10 3.64
N ILE A 87 -12.35 -2.95 4.93
CA ILE A 87 -11.36 -3.80 5.60
C ILE A 87 -11.74 -5.29 5.62
N VAL A 88 -13.03 -5.64 5.56
CA VAL A 88 -13.45 -7.03 5.51
C VAL A 88 -13.22 -7.59 4.11
N ALA A 89 -13.59 -6.85 3.07
CA ALA A 89 -13.27 -7.22 1.68
C ALA A 89 -11.78 -7.36 1.44
N LEU A 90 -10.97 -6.47 2.02
CA LEU A 90 -9.51 -6.56 1.98
C LEU A 90 -9.01 -7.86 2.63
N ALA A 91 -9.50 -8.19 3.84
CA ALA A 91 -9.11 -9.42 4.52
C ALA A 91 -9.48 -10.67 3.70
N LEU A 92 -10.68 -10.68 3.12
CA LEU A 92 -11.11 -11.77 2.25
C LEU A 92 -10.24 -11.86 1.00
N SER A 93 -9.99 -10.74 0.30
CA SER A 93 -9.11 -10.71 -0.87
C SER A 93 -7.75 -11.38 -0.59
N LEU A 94 -7.08 -10.97 0.48
CA LEU A 94 -5.76 -11.53 0.80
C LEU A 94 -5.84 -13.01 1.16
N LEU A 95 -6.87 -13.43 1.91
CA LEU A 95 -7.07 -14.84 2.22
C LEU A 95 -7.32 -15.66 0.95
N LEU A 96 -8.18 -15.18 0.04
CA LEU A 96 -8.49 -15.86 -1.22
C LEU A 96 -7.22 -16.03 -2.06
N GLU A 97 -6.36 -15.01 -2.14
CA GLU A 97 -5.06 -15.10 -2.84
C GLU A 97 -4.15 -16.15 -2.23
N VAL A 98 -3.99 -16.15 -0.89
CA VAL A 98 -3.14 -17.08 -0.14
C VAL A 98 -3.59 -18.53 -0.33
N LEU A 99 -4.90 -18.78 -0.20
CA LEU A 99 -5.47 -20.11 -0.40
C LEU A 99 -5.35 -20.58 -1.85
N ALA A 100 -5.52 -19.68 -2.82
CA ALA A 100 -5.47 -20.04 -4.24
C ALA A 100 -4.07 -20.43 -4.70
N HIS A 101 -3.04 -19.70 -4.26
CA HIS A 101 -1.72 -19.82 -4.86
C HIS A 101 -0.70 -20.58 -3.99
N HIS A 102 -1.02 -20.88 -2.72
CA HIS A 102 -0.04 -21.35 -1.73
C HIS A 102 1.29 -20.55 -1.84
N THR A 103 1.17 -19.23 -2.04
CA THR A 103 2.29 -18.37 -2.45
C THR A 103 3.38 -18.29 -1.41
N LEU A 104 4.64 -18.23 -1.87
CA LEU A 104 5.81 -17.88 -1.07
C LEU A 104 5.89 -16.37 -0.75
N SER A 105 5.17 -15.52 -1.49
CA SER A 105 5.17 -14.07 -1.29
C SER A 105 4.09 -13.67 -0.28
N ASP A 106 4.52 -13.07 0.82
CA ASP A 106 3.63 -12.53 1.85
C ASP A 106 2.91 -11.26 1.31
N PRO A 107 1.57 -11.28 1.15
CA PRO A 107 0.83 -10.12 0.65
C PRO A 107 1.06 -8.86 1.50
N ILE A 108 1.37 -9.02 2.79
CA ILE A 108 1.67 -7.91 3.69
C ILE A 108 3.00 -7.25 3.31
N GLN A 109 4.03 -8.03 2.97
CA GLN A 109 5.30 -7.48 2.49
C GLN A 109 5.14 -6.73 1.16
N ARG A 110 4.19 -7.14 0.30
CA ARG A 110 3.86 -6.38 -0.91
C ARG A 110 3.27 -5.00 -0.56
N ILE A 111 2.31 -4.95 0.36
CA ILE A 111 1.59 -3.72 0.75
C ILE A 111 2.48 -2.77 1.56
N PHE A 112 3.25 -3.28 2.52
CA PHE A 112 4.03 -2.48 3.47
C PHE A 112 5.53 -2.44 3.20
N GLY A 113 6.02 -3.26 2.26
CA GLY A 113 7.45 -3.47 2.03
C GLY A 113 8.04 -4.56 2.91
N ALA A 114 9.25 -5.00 2.56
CA ALA A 114 10.00 -6.02 3.32
C ALA A 114 10.81 -5.43 4.49
N ASP A 115 10.77 -4.11 4.67
CA ASP A 115 11.49 -3.44 5.75
C ASP A 115 10.76 -3.63 7.09
N HIS A 116 11.50 -3.72 8.20
CA HIS A 116 10.99 -3.96 9.54
C HIS A 116 11.15 -2.75 10.46
N SER A 117 11.18 -1.53 9.91
CA SER A 117 11.35 -0.28 10.66
C SER A 117 10.17 0.09 11.56
N SER A 118 9.01 -0.52 11.36
CA SER A 118 7.80 -0.32 12.18
C SER A 118 7.02 -1.63 12.34
N ASP A 119 6.18 -1.66 13.36
CA ASP A 119 5.25 -2.77 13.61
C ASP A 119 3.92 -2.62 12.85
N ILE A 120 3.76 -1.56 12.03
CA ILE A 120 2.52 -1.26 11.28
C ILE A 120 2.07 -2.46 10.45
N GLY A 121 2.97 -3.01 9.61
CA GLY A 121 2.65 -4.14 8.74
C GLY A 121 2.29 -5.40 9.55
N THR A 122 2.98 -5.62 10.68
CA THR A 122 2.71 -6.72 11.60
C THR A 122 1.33 -6.60 12.22
N LEU A 123 0.98 -5.43 12.78
CA LEU A 123 -0.33 -5.17 13.39
C LEU A 123 -1.47 -5.36 12.37
N VAL A 124 -1.29 -4.86 11.15
CA VAL A 124 -2.29 -5.03 10.07
C VAL A 124 -2.40 -6.50 9.66
N SER A 125 -1.29 -7.22 9.52
CA SER A 125 -1.27 -8.66 9.21
C SER A 125 -2.05 -9.46 10.24
N GLU A 126 -1.78 -9.23 11.52
CA GLU A 126 -2.44 -9.94 12.60
C GLU A 126 -3.94 -9.64 12.64
N TYR A 127 -4.33 -8.38 12.49
CA TYR A 127 -5.74 -8.00 12.42
C TYR A 127 -6.46 -8.71 11.27
N LEU A 128 -5.91 -8.64 10.04
CA LEU A 128 -6.51 -9.24 8.86
C LEU A 128 -6.65 -10.77 8.99
N LYS A 129 -5.74 -11.44 9.71
CA LYS A 129 -5.85 -12.87 10.04
C LYS A 129 -6.97 -13.20 11.04
N GLN A 130 -7.41 -12.23 11.84
CA GLN A 130 -8.55 -12.42 12.75
C GLN A 130 -9.89 -12.21 12.05
N VAL A 131 -9.97 -11.28 11.09
CA VAL A 131 -11.24 -10.88 10.45
C VAL A 131 -12.07 -12.08 9.96
N PRO A 132 -11.52 -13.07 9.21
CA PRO A 132 -12.28 -14.25 8.79
C PRO A 132 -12.94 -15.03 9.92
N LYS A 133 -12.35 -15.02 11.12
CA LYS A 133 -12.78 -15.79 12.29
C LYS A 133 -13.88 -15.09 13.08
N VAL A 134 -13.93 -13.75 13.03
CA VAL A 134 -14.80 -12.94 13.89
C VAL A 134 -15.82 -12.09 13.13
N ALA A 135 -15.72 -11.98 11.80
CA ALA A 135 -16.59 -11.10 11.00
C ALA A 135 -18.09 -11.33 11.21
N ASN A 136 -18.50 -12.57 11.45
CA ASN A 136 -19.91 -12.94 11.71
C ASN A 136 -20.32 -12.85 13.19
N GLU A 137 -19.43 -12.39 14.07
CA GLU A 137 -19.67 -12.22 15.50
C GLU A 137 -19.52 -10.73 15.87
N PRO A 138 -20.58 -9.91 15.78
CA PRO A 138 -20.47 -8.44 15.85
C PRO A 138 -19.74 -7.90 17.08
N GLN A 139 -19.97 -8.51 18.24
CA GLN A 139 -19.29 -8.14 19.49
C GLN A 139 -17.79 -8.42 19.43
N LYS A 140 -17.39 -9.63 18.99
CA LYS A 140 -15.97 -9.99 18.83
C LYS A 140 -15.29 -9.16 17.75
N MET A 141 -15.97 -8.91 16.63
CA MET A 141 -15.46 -8.04 15.56
C MET A 141 -15.18 -6.63 16.07
N ALA A 142 -16.11 -6.06 16.87
CA ALA A 142 -15.92 -4.76 17.49
C ALA A 142 -14.72 -4.73 18.45
N GLU A 143 -14.62 -5.73 19.35
CA GLU A 143 -13.52 -5.83 20.33
C GLU A 143 -12.14 -5.99 19.65
N VAL A 144 -12.03 -6.89 18.68
CA VAL A 144 -10.79 -7.10 17.91
C VAL A 144 -10.42 -5.82 17.16
N THR A 145 -11.39 -5.20 16.48
CA THR A 145 -11.15 -3.97 15.73
C THR A 145 -10.69 -2.82 16.63
N GLU A 146 -11.30 -2.65 17.81
CA GLU A 146 -10.90 -1.62 18.78
C GLU A 146 -9.49 -1.83 19.33
N ARG A 147 -9.11 -3.09 19.60
CA ARG A 147 -7.75 -3.41 20.06
C ARG A 147 -6.70 -2.99 19.03
N TYR A 148 -6.90 -3.37 17.76
CA TYR A 148 -5.94 -3.07 16.70
C TYR A 148 -5.98 -1.60 16.26
N ASP A 149 -7.13 -0.93 16.33
CA ASP A 149 -7.26 0.52 16.13
C ASP A 149 -6.37 1.29 17.11
N ARG A 150 -6.45 0.96 18.42
CA ARG A 150 -5.57 1.58 19.42
C ARG A 150 -4.10 1.30 19.16
N ALA A 151 -3.71 0.05 18.91
CA ALA A 151 -2.31 -0.30 18.70
C ALA A 151 -1.74 0.42 17.47
N LEU A 152 -2.49 0.43 16.37
CA LEU A 152 -2.08 1.06 15.11
C LEU A 152 -2.02 2.58 15.23
N ALA A 153 -2.92 3.21 16.00
CA ALA A 153 -2.88 4.64 16.25
C ALA A 153 -1.59 5.07 16.95
N HIS A 154 -1.13 4.33 17.98
CA HIS A 154 0.13 4.63 18.66
C HIS A 154 1.32 4.47 17.71
N GLU A 155 1.40 3.32 17.04
CA GLU A 155 2.50 3.03 16.12
C GLU A 155 2.61 4.07 14.98
N LEU A 156 1.48 4.51 14.42
CA LEU A 156 1.48 5.53 13.36
C LEU A 156 1.93 6.91 13.84
N ILE A 157 1.68 7.26 15.10
CA ILE A 157 2.15 8.52 15.70
C ILE A 157 3.66 8.43 15.94
N ASP A 158 4.11 7.40 16.65
CA ASP A 158 5.53 7.20 16.96
C ASP A 158 6.37 7.14 15.68
N PHE A 159 5.89 6.42 14.66
CA PHE A 159 6.59 6.30 13.39
C PHE A 159 6.60 7.61 12.58
N TYR A 160 5.54 8.42 12.68
CA TYR A 160 5.54 9.77 12.11
C TYR A 160 6.61 10.66 12.77
N GLU A 161 6.73 10.60 14.09
CA GLU A 161 7.73 11.36 14.84
C GLU A 161 9.16 10.93 14.49
N VAL A 162 9.42 9.63 14.37
CA VAL A 162 10.73 9.10 13.92
C VAL A 162 11.11 9.67 12.54
N MET A 163 10.17 9.74 11.61
CA MET A 163 10.44 10.28 10.26
C MET A 163 10.63 11.79 10.25
N THR A 164 9.87 12.54 11.07
CA THR A 164 9.82 14.01 10.98
C THR A 164 10.71 14.72 11.99
N VAL A 165 10.77 14.25 13.24
CA VAL A 165 11.56 14.82 14.34
C VAL A 165 12.98 14.25 14.30
N ASP A 166 13.11 12.91 14.31
CA ASP A 166 14.43 12.25 14.32
C ASP A 166 15.09 12.21 12.93
N ARG A 167 14.36 12.64 11.89
CA ARG A 167 14.80 12.70 10.49
C ARG A 167 15.27 11.35 9.93
N ARG A 168 14.71 10.25 10.45
CA ARG A 168 14.97 8.89 9.96
C ARG A 168 13.97 8.53 8.89
N MET A 169 14.19 9.10 7.71
CA MET A 169 13.33 8.96 6.54
C MET A 169 13.88 7.92 5.55
N SER A 170 12.99 7.18 4.91
CA SER A 170 13.26 6.38 3.71
C SER A 170 11.99 6.22 2.88
N SER A 171 12.12 5.74 1.65
CA SER A 171 10.96 5.35 0.83
C SER A 171 10.12 4.27 1.51
N ALA A 172 10.78 3.32 2.19
CA ALA A 172 10.11 2.24 2.91
C ALA A 172 9.29 2.79 4.09
N SER A 173 9.83 3.77 4.82
CA SER A 173 9.10 4.39 5.93
C SER A 173 7.88 5.17 5.45
N ILE A 174 7.99 5.90 4.33
CA ILE A 174 6.83 6.56 3.70
C ILE A 174 5.79 5.54 3.28
N LYS A 175 6.20 4.43 2.63
CA LYS A 175 5.28 3.36 2.23
C LYS A 175 4.52 2.79 3.42
N GLN A 176 5.23 2.41 4.49
CA GLN A 176 4.62 1.81 5.68
C GLN A 176 3.62 2.76 6.33
N TRP A 177 4.01 4.02 6.53
CA TRP A 177 3.13 5.00 7.16
C TRP A 177 1.90 5.31 6.31
N LEU A 178 2.07 5.52 4.99
CA LEU A 178 0.98 5.85 4.08
C LEU A 178 -0.06 4.72 4.02
N ASN A 179 0.40 3.49 3.80
CA ASN A 179 -0.47 2.32 3.74
C ASN A 179 -1.13 2.05 5.10
N GLY A 180 -0.41 2.26 6.21
CA GLY A 180 -0.95 2.14 7.57
C GLY A 180 -2.01 3.19 7.89
N ALA A 181 -1.80 4.45 7.49
CA ALA A 181 -2.75 5.54 7.66
C ALA A 181 -4.04 5.31 6.85
N ALA A 182 -3.91 4.87 5.59
CA ALA A 182 -5.05 4.48 4.77
C ALA A 182 -5.83 3.32 5.42
N PHE A 183 -5.13 2.30 5.91
CA PHE A 183 -5.75 1.19 6.61
C PHE A 183 -6.48 1.64 7.89
N HIS A 184 -5.82 2.42 8.75
CA HIS A 184 -6.37 2.88 10.03
C HIS A 184 -7.63 3.74 9.84
N LEU A 185 -7.65 4.63 8.84
CA LEU A 185 -8.84 5.40 8.52
C LEU A 185 -10.03 4.48 8.19
N HIS A 186 -9.81 3.45 7.37
CA HIS A 186 -10.87 2.52 7.00
C HIS A 186 -11.24 1.53 8.12
N LEU A 187 -10.31 1.24 9.02
CA LEU A 187 -10.60 0.54 10.28
C LEU A 187 -11.59 1.35 11.13
N ARG A 188 -11.35 2.65 11.28
CA ARG A 188 -12.24 3.57 12.01
C ARG A 188 -13.60 3.69 11.33
N ILE A 189 -13.63 3.81 9.99
CA ILE A 189 -14.89 3.80 9.23
C ILE A 189 -15.67 2.51 9.50
N HIS A 190 -14.99 1.36 9.53
CA HIS A 190 -15.65 0.08 9.83
C HIS A 190 -16.22 0.03 11.26
N GLN A 191 -15.53 0.59 12.25
CA GLN A 191 -16.09 0.72 13.61
C GLN A 191 -17.36 1.59 13.64
N VAL A 192 -17.42 2.67 12.85
CA VAL A 192 -18.63 3.49 12.71
C VAL A 192 -19.75 2.69 12.06
N ARG A 193 -19.46 1.90 11.00
CA ARG A 193 -20.44 1.01 10.35
C ARG A 193 -21.09 0.03 11.34
N MET A 194 -20.29 -0.51 12.26
CA MET A 194 -20.76 -1.43 13.31
C MET A 194 -21.48 -0.74 14.46
N GLY A 195 -21.58 0.59 14.46
CA GLY A 195 -22.17 1.36 15.56
C GLY A 195 -21.29 1.45 16.82
N ALA A 196 -20.03 1.02 16.75
CA ALA A 196 -19.10 1.09 17.87
C ALA A 196 -18.54 2.50 18.10
N TYR A 197 -18.52 3.34 17.06
CA TYR A 197 -18.01 4.71 17.09
C TYR A 197 -18.94 5.68 16.38
N LYS A 198 -18.84 6.98 16.74
CA LYS A 198 -19.53 8.07 16.03
C LYS A 198 -18.75 8.48 14.77
N LYS A 199 -19.48 8.89 13.73
CA LYS A 199 -18.93 9.40 12.45
C LYS A 199 -17.80 10.43 12.65
N GLY A 200 -17.97 11.38 13.56
CA GLY A 200 -17.00 12.46 13.80
C GLY A 200 -15.58 11.98 14.15
N TYR A 201 -15.42 10.77 14.71
CA TYR A 201 -14.09 10.20 14.95
C TYR A 201 -13.38 9.81 13.65
N ALA A 202 -14.09 9.24 12.68
CA ALA A 202 -13.53 8.90 11.36
C ALA A 202 -13.22 10.18 10.55
N GLU A 203 -14.10 11.18 10.60
CA GLU A 203 -13.89 12.47 9.93
C GLU A 203 -12.65 13.19 10.48
N SER A 204 -12.53 13.30 11.81
CA SER A 204 -11.37 13.92 12.44
C SER A 204 -10.07 13.19 12.08
N LEU A 205 -10.09 11.85 12.06
CA LEU A 205 -8.92 11.05 11.71
C LEU A 205 -8.52 11.26 10.23
N GLY A 206 -9.50 11.29 9.33
CA GLY A 206 -9.29 11.59 7.91
C GLY A 206 -8.66 12.96 7.70
N ILE A 207 -9.17 13.99 8.38
CA ILE A 207 -8.60 15.35 8.35
C ILE A 207 -7.14 15.35 8.84
N SER A 208 -6.84 14.64 9.94
CA SER A 208 -5.48 14.53 10.46
C SER A 208 -4.51 13.92 9.45
N TYR A 209 -4.89 12.82 8.77
CA TYR A 209 -4.05 12.21 7.75
C TYR A 209 -3.89 13.07 6.50
N LYS A 210 -4.98 13.70 6.04
CA LYS A 210 -4.94 14.63 4.90
C LYS A 210 -4.02 15.82 5.18
N ALA A 211 -3.98 16.31 6.42
CA ALA A 211 -3.09 17.40 6.81
C ALA A 211 -1.63 16.95 7.02
N GLY A 212 -1.42 15.77 7.60
CA GLY A 212 -0.07 15.25 7.91
C GLY A 212 0.70 14.75 6.68
N PHE A 213 0.01 14.13 5.71
CA PHE A 213 0.68 13.50 4.58
C PHE A 213 1.48 14.50 3.70
N PRO A 214 0.96 15.69 3.34
CA PRO A 214 1.74 16.69 2.60
C PRO A 214 3.01 17.15 3.33
N VAL A 215 3.00 17.20 4.67
CA VAL A 215 4.17 17.55 5.48
C VAL A 215 5.24 16.45 5.39
N LEU A 216 4.82 15.18 5.46
CA LEU A 216 5.71 14.04 5.22
C LEU A 216 6.32 14.07 3.82
N ILE A 217 5.51 14.31 2.79
CA ILE A 217 5.98 14.36 1.39
C ILE A 217 6.98 15.49 1.17
N LYS A 218 6.78 16.65 1.80
CA LYS A 218 7.78 17.72 1.78
C LYS A 218 9.11 17.26 2.37
N THR A 219 9.07 16.62 3.54
CA THR A 219 10.25 16.10 4.23
C THR A 219 10.95 15.01 3.42
N TYR A 220 10.18 14.13 2.79
CA TYR A 220 10.67 13.08 1.91
C TYR A 220 11.31 13.63 0.62
N THR A 221 10.75 14.71 0.07
CA THR A 221 11.35 15.42 -1.07
C THR A 221 12.74 15.96 -0.71
N GLU A 222 12.88 16.60 0.45
CA GLU A 222 14.18 17.06 0.94
C GLU A 222 15.15 15.89 1.18
N TYR A 223 14.65 14.76 1.69
CA TYR A 223 15.42 13.55 1.88
C TYR A 223 15.99 13.04 0.55
N LEU A 224 15.16 12.88 -0.48
CA LEU A 224 15.61 12.41 -1.80
C LEU A 224 16.62 13.38 -2.43
N GLN A 225 16.37 14.70 -2.36
CA GLN A 225 17.30 15.71 -2.87
C GLN A 225 18.69 15.63 -2.21
N ARG A 226 18.78 15.17 -0.95
CA ARG A 226 20.06 15.00 -0.25
C ARG A 226 20.77 13.69 -0.57
N HIS A 227 20.02 12.62 -0.84
CA HIS A 227 20.53 11.25 -0.95
C HIS A 227 20.72 10.77 -2.39
N VAL A 228 19.96 11.30 -3.34
CA VAL A 228 20.19 11.01 -4.74
C VAL A 228 21.53 11.61 -5.14
N ARG A 229 22.45 10.76 -5.59
CA ARG A 229 23.80 11.14 -6.03
C ARG A 229 24.11 10.46 -7.33
N GLU A 230 24.70 11.21 -8.24
CA GLU A 230 25.09 10.72 -9.55
C GLU A 230 26.57 11.07 -9.76
N ARG A 231 27.30 10.16 -10.41
CA ARG A 231 28.69 10.36 -10.83
C ARG A 231 28.89 9.78 -12.23
N PRO A 232 29.45 10.57 -13.17
CA PRO A 232 29.66 10.10 -14.54
C PRO A 232 30.65 8.95 -14.63
N PRO A 233 30.60 8.16 -15.71
CA PRO A 233 31.66 7.22 -16.03
C PRO A 233 32.99 7.94 -16.33
N GLY A 234 34.08 7.29 -15.97
CA GLY A 234 35.45 7.70 -16.25
C GLY A 234 36.32 6.46 -16.47
N PRO A 235 37.43 6.28 -15.74
CA PRO A 235 38.15 5.00 -15.72
C PRO A 235 37.32 3.84 -15.12
N LEU A 236 36.33 4.17 -14.30
CA LEU A 236 35.37 3.25 -13.71
C LEU A 236 33.96 3.56 -14.25
N PRO A 237 33.03 2.57 -14.21
CA PRO A 237 31.62 2.83 -14.48
C PRO A 237 31.07 3.97 -13.61
N GLY A 238 30.12 4.74 -14.15
CA GLY A 238 29.39 5.74 -13.40
C GLY A 238 28.57 5.12 -12.28
N LEU A 239 28.14 5.93 -11.31
CA LEU A 239 27.38 5.45 -10.15
C LEU A 239 26.16 6.35 -9.91
N LEU A 240 24.99 5.73 -9.89
CA LEU A 240 23.76 6.33 -9.38
C LEU A 240 23.43 5.73 -8.02
N ILE A 241 23.18 6.58 -7.04
CA ILE A 241 22.63 6.24 -5.73
C ILE A 241 21.28 6.95 -5.64
N ILE A 242 20.19 6.22 -5.35
CA ILE A 242 18.88 6.82 -5.09
C ILE A 242 18.66 6.99 -3.59
N GLU A 243 18.98 5.94 -2.83
CA GLU A 243 18.93 5.89 -1.36
C GLU A 243 20.13 5.04 -0.86
N PRO A 244 20.43 5.07 0.45
CA PRO A 244 21.33 4.09 1.05
C PRO A 244 20.93 2.66 0.63
N PHE A 245 21.91 1.89 0.17
CA PHE A 245 21.74 0.52 -0.33
C PHE A 245 20.88 0.36 -1.61
N ARG A 246 20.41 1.45 -2.22
CA ARG A 246 19.77 1.47 -3.55
C ARG A 246 20.66 2.20 -4.54
N ASN A 247 21.66 1.49 -5.05
CA ASN A 247 22.62 2.05 -6.01
C ASN A 247 22.84 1.12 -7.20
N MET A 248 23.35 1.70 -8.29
CA MET A 248 23.73 0.95 -9.48
C MET A 248 24.89 1.63 -10.21
N THR A 249 25.67 0.83 -10.91
CA THR A 249 26.65 1.34 -11.88
C THR A 249 26.04 1.50 -13.27
N HIS A 250 26.50 2.49 -14.05
CA HIS A 250 26.03 2.76 -15.41
C HIS A 250 27.16 3.19 -16.37
N GLN A 251 26.85 3.21 -17.67
CA GLN A 251 27.75 3.66 -18.75
C GLN A 251 27.20 4.89 -19.50
N VAL A 252 26.16 5.53 -18.97
CA VAL A 252 25.59 6.76 -19.56
C VAL A 252 26.61 7.89 -19.42
N HIS A 253 27.07 8.44 -20.53
CA HIS A 253 28.09 9.49 -20.56
C HIS A 253 27.46 10.88 -20.47
N HIS A 254 28.01 11.73 -19.62
CA HIS A 254 27.64 13.13 -19.48
C HIS A 254 28.80 13.89 -18.83
N ARG A 255 28.72 15.23 -18.77
CA ARG A 255 29.79 16.05 -18.21
C ARG A 255 29.75 15.99 -16.68
N PRO A 256 30.90 16.02 -15.98
CA PRO A 256 30.92 16.04 -14.52
C PRO A 256 30.13 17.17 -13.87
N CYS A 257 30.05 18.34 -14.50
CA CYS A 257 29.27 19.46 -13.98
C CYS A 257 27.74 19.26 -14.09
N GLU A 258 27.26 18.24 -14.81
CA GLU A 258 25.82 17.94 -14.97
C GLU A 258 25.28 17.08 -13.81
N SER A 259 26.15 16.45 -13.02
CA SER A 259 25.80 15.40 -12.05
C SER A 259 24.77 15.86 -11.01
N ASP A 260 24.92 17.06 -10.45
CA ASP A 260 23.96 17.60 -9.48
C ASP A 260 22.59 17.89 -10.10
N ALA A 261 22.58 18.40 -11.34
CA ALA A 261 21.34 18.65 -12.08
C ALA A 261 20.65 17.34 -12.48
N ILE A 262 21.42 16.30 -12.82
CA ILE A 262 20.91 14.95 -13.08
C ILE A 262 20.31 14.36 -11.80
N ALA A 263 21.05 14.39 -10.69
CA ALA A 263 20.58 13.89 -9.40
C ALA A 263 19.26 14.55 -8.96
N ASN A 264 19.16 15.88 -9.06
CA ASN A 264 17.92 16.60 -8.74
C ASN A 264 16.74 16.17 -9.64
N ARG A 265 16.97 16.00 -10.94
CA ARG A 265 15.92 15.54 -11.87
C ARG A 265 15.54 14.07 -11.64
N ILE A 266 16.48 13.22 -11.27
CA ILE A 266 16.20 11.84 -10.87
C ILE A 266 15.36 11.82 -9.59
N ALA A 267 15.67 12.65 -8.59
CA ALA A 267 14.84 12.78 -7.39
C ALA A 267 13.39 13.17 -7.72
N SER A 268 13.19 14.13 -8.63
CA SER A 268 11.85 14.49 -9.12
C SER A 268 11.15 13.32 -9.82
N LYS A 269 11.85 12.59 -10.70
CA LYS A 269 11.28 11.41 -11.37
C LYS A 269 10.94 10.28 -10.41
N VAL A 270 11.74 10.08 -9.37
CA VAL A 270 11.43 9.12 -8.31
C VAL A 270 10.11 9.51 -7.65
N LEU A 271 9.93 10.77 -7.25
CA LEU A 271 8.67 11.28 -6.67
C LEU A 271 7.48 11.10 -7.61
N GLU A 272 7.63 11.45 -8.89
CA GLU A 272 6.59 11.27 -9.91
C GLU A 272 6.16 9.80 -10.04
N ALA A 273 7.12 8.87 -10.01
CA ALA A 273 6.87 7.44 -10.12
C ALA A 273 6.13 6.83 -8.93
N GLN A 274 6.14 7.48 -7.75
CA GLN A 274 5.46 6.97 -6.55
C GLN A 274 3.94 7.18 -6.59
N GLY A 275 3.40 7.95 -7.54
CA GLY A 275 1.98 8.25 -7.58
C GLY A 275 1.50 9.02 -6.34
N ILE A 276 2.31 9.98 -5.86
CA ILE A 276 2.00 10.75 -4.65
C ILE A 276 0.64 11.47 -4.75
N GLN A 277 0.31 12.01 -5.92
CA GLN A 277 -1.00 12.66 -6.13
C GLN A 277 -2.15 11.68 -5.91
N ARG A 278 -2.07 10.46 -6.47
CA ARG A 278 -3.09 9.41 -6.25
C ARG A 278 -3.26 9.08 -4.77
N SER A 279 -2.17 9.15 -4.01
CA SER A 279 -2.18 8.90 -2.57
C SER A 279 -2.86 10.04 -1.79
N MET A 280 -2.71 11.30 -2.23
CA MET A 280 -3.47 12.44 -1.70
C MET A 280 -4.95 12.34 -2.06
N ASP A 281 -5.24 12.05 -3.33
CA ASP A 281 -6.60 11.89 -3.85
C ASP A 281 -7.36 10.80 -3.08
N PHE A 282 -6.67 9.74 -2.65
CA PHE A 282 -7.27 8.69 -1.82
C PHE A 282 -7.89 9.25 -0.52
N PHE A 283 -7.17 10.09 0.22
CA PHE A 283 -7.70 10.67 1.46
C PHE A 283 -8.80 11.68 1.18
N GLU A 284 -8.65 12.49 0.13
CA GLU A 284 -9.67 13.47 -0.28
C GLU A 284 -10.98 12.79 -0.70
N GLU A 285 -10.91 11.77 -1.54
CA GLU A 285 -12.09 11.02 -1.97
C GLU A 285 -12.70 10.23 -0.80
N THR A 286 -11.89 9.73 0.14
CA THR A 286 -12.41 9.07 1.35
C THR A 286 -13.22 10.03 2.22
N GLU A 287 -12.74 11.26 2.42
CA GLU A 287 -13.47 12.30 3.15
C GLU A 287 -14.75 12.71 2.43
N LYS A 288 -14.67 13.00 1.13
CA LYS A 288 -15.80 13.38 0.28
C LYS A 288 -16.89 12.31 0.25
N HIS A 289 -16.50 11.04 0.27
CA HIS A 289 -17.42 9.91 0.22
C HIS A 289 -17.66 9.23 1.58
N MET A 290 -17.33 9.90 2.69
CA MET A 290 -17.43 9.35 4.04
C MET A 290 -18.82 8.76 4.36
N ASP A 291 -19.90 9.48 4.02
CA ASP A 291 -21.27 9.00 4.26
C ASP A 291 -21.61 7.76 3.41
N SER A 292 -21.16 7.73 2.16
CA SER A 292 -21.35 6.58 1.28
C SER A 292 -20.55 5.37 1.78
N LEU A 293 -19.33 5.59 2.25
CA LEU A 293 -18.50 4.55 2.85
C LEU A 293 -19.18 4.02 4.11
N ILE A 294 -19.58 4.87 5.06
CA ILE A 294 -20.25 4.43 6.30
C ILE A 294 -21.58 3.73 6.05
N SER A 295 -22.37 4.18 5.08
CA SER A 295 -23.65 3.53 4.75
C SER A 295 -23.48 2.27 3.91
N GLN A 296 -22.29 2.00 3.38
CA GLN A 296 -22.02 0.83 2.55
C GLN A 296 -22.31 -0.46 3.32
N GLN A 297 -23.24 -1.22 2.77
CA GLN A 297 -23.56 -2.58 3.18
C GLN A 297 -23.09 -3.54 2.07
N GLY A 298 -22.89 -4.80 2.42
CA GLY A 298 -22.51 -5.80 1.43
C GLY A 298 -21.95 -7.04 2.09
N ASN A 299 -22.79 -8.04 2.27
CA ASN A 299 -22.32 -9.36 2.67
C ASN A 299 -21.69 -10.05 1.45
N PHE A 300 -20.68 -10.88 1.69
CA PHE A 300 -20.07 -11.69 0.64
C PHE A 300 -20.45 -13.16 0.83
N SER A 301 -20.81 -13.85 -0.25
CA SER A 301 -21.20 -15.26 -0.21
C SER A 301 -20.17 -16.10 -0.92
N LEU A 302 -19.65 -17.11 -0.22
CA LEU A 302 -18.77 -18.11 -0.80
C LEU A 302 -19.64 -19.19 -1.45
N GLN A 303 -20.04 -18.96 -2.69
CA GLN A 303 -20.70 -19.99 -3.49
C GLN A 303 -19.62 -20.82 -4.19
N ALA A 304 -19.62 -22.13 -3.94
CA ALA A 304 -18.93 -23.07 -4.82
C ALA A 304 -19.71 -23.09 -6.14
N ASN A 305 -19.03 -22.84 -7.26
CA ASN A 305 -19.61 -23.17 -8.56
C ASN A 305 -19.74 -24.70 -8.61
N VAL A 306 -20.86 -25.23 -8.15
CA VAL A 306 -21.29 -26.57 -8.49
C VAL A 306 -21.57 -26.51 -9.98
N SER A 307 -20.63 -26.98 -10.78
CA SER A 307 -20.89 -27.29 -12.17
C SER A 307 -22.16 -28.14 -12.21
N LYS A 308 -23.24 -27.56 -12.73
CA LYS A 308 -24.37 -28.34 -13.22
C LYS A 308 -23.83 -29.17 -14.39
N SER A 309 -23.27 -30.35 -14.12
CA SER A 309 -23.17 -31.39 -15.13
C SER A 309 -24.57 -31.93 -15.37
N MET A 310 -25.23 -31.36 -16.37
CA MET A 310 -26.24 -32.10 -17.14
C MET A 310 -25.53 -33.01 -18.12
#